data_AF-A0A959N907-F1
#
_entry.id   AF-A0A959N907-F1
#
_cell.length_a   1.000
_cell.length_b   1.000
_cell.length_c   1.000
_cell.angle_alpha   90.00
_cell.angle_beta   90.00
_cell.angle_gamma   90.00
#
_symmetry.space_group_name_H-M   'P 1'
#
loop_
_entity.id
_entity.type
_entity.pdbx_description
1 polymer ?
#
loop_
_entity_poly.entity_id
_entity_poly.type
_entity_poly.pdbx_seq_one_letter_code
_entity_poly.pdbx_strand_id
1 'polypeptide(L)'
;GLVIGSKGLQMVGKYYDGRGKYTSLVKLLEEHFEISDQSNLIIKVYSNNLILQDVAPLVIKSAEEGDGLCTNILDQESNALLLHIAAMKNHLKNDEMKLVFIGGTITSENFYSKMLKEKIKMFMPNIKIQNADYPPEIGAVIMAKKFVENYE
;
A
#
# COMPACT_ATOMS: atom_id res chain seq x y z
N GLY A 1 1.61 -1.37 2.28
CA GLY A 1 2.89 -1.93 2.79
C GLY A 1 3.04 -3.39 2.41
N LEU A 2 2.55 -4.30 3.26
CA LEU A 2 2.80 -5.74 3.16
C LEU A 2 2.64 -6.33 1.76
N VAL A 3 1.47 -6.17 1.11
CA VAL A 3 1.21 -6.78 -0.21
C VAL A 3 2.15 -6.24 -1.29
N ILE A 4 2.39 -4.93 -1.32
CA ILE A 4 3.34 -4.29 -2.26
C ILE A 4 4.74 -4.88 -2.07
N GLY A 5 5.22 -4.95 -0.81
CA GLY A 5 6.53 -5.50 -0.50
C GLY A 5 6.66 -6.98 -0.88
N SER A 6 5.67 -7.80 -0.53
CA SER A 6 5.62 -9.21 -0.90
C SER A 6 5.63 -9.42 -2.43
N LYS A 7 4.85 -8.64 -3.19
CA LYS A 7 4.86 -8.70 -4.66
C LYS A 7 6.21 -8.28 -5.24
N GLY A 8 6.85 -7.27 -4.67
CA GLY A 8 8.20 -6.84 -5.05
C GLY A 8 9.24 -7.96 -4.87
N LEU A 9 9.24 -8.62 -3.71
CA LEU A 9 10.13 -9.75 -3.43
C LEU A 9 9.84 -10.95 -4.35
N GLN A 10 8.57 -11.28 -4.59
CA GLN A 10 8.20 -12.33 -5.54
C GLN A 10 8.65 -12.03 -6.97
N MET A 11 8.58 -10.77 -7.39
CA MET A 11 9.06 -10.33 -8.70
C MET A 11 10.57 -10.51 -8.83
N VAL A 12 11.34 -10.11 -7.82
CA VAL A 12 12.80 -10.31 -7.77
C VAL A 12 13.17 -11.80 -7.68
N GLY A 13 12.43 -12.58 -6.90
CA GLY A 13 12.59 -14.03 -6.85
C GLY A 13 12.40 -14.69 -8.22
N LYS A 14 11.36 -14.29 -8.98
CA LYS A 14 11.18 -14.77 -10.37
C LYS A 14 12.35 -14.40 -11.28
N TYR A 15 12.95 -13.22 -11.10
CA TYR A 15 14.14 -12.83 -11.84
C TYR A 15 15.33 -13.75 -11.51
N TYR A 16 15.59 -14.01 -10.22
CA TYR A 16 16.65 -14.94 -9.81
C TYR A 16 16.41 -16.40 -10.26
N ASP A 17 15.15 -16.83 -10.33
CA ASP A 17 14.76 -18.13 -10.91
C ASP A 17 14.99 -18.21 -12.44
N GLY A 18 15.35 -17.10 -13.12
CA GLY A 18 15.52 -17.04 -14.57
C GLY A 18 14.21 -16.97 -15.38
N ARG A 19 13.06 -16.77 -14.72
CA ARG A 19 11.72 -16.70 -15.35
C ARG A 19 11.06 -15.33 -15.26
N GLY A 20 11.75 -14.36 -14.69
CA GLY A 20 11.32 -12.97 -14.54
C GLY A 20 12.20 -12.03 -15.37
N LYS A 21 11.68 -10.84 -15.64
CA LYS A 21 12.46 -9.76 -16.25
C LYS A 21 13.25 -9.02 -15.18
N TYR A 22 14.37 -8.41 -15.58
CA TYR A 22 15.11 -7.51 -14.70
C TYR A 22 14.24 -6.32 -14.27
N THR A 23 14.41 -5.90 -13.02
CA THR A 23 13.77 -4.73 -12.40
C THR A 23 14.84 -3.95 -11.62
N SER A 24 14.73 -2.62 -11.60
CA SER A 24 15.63 -1.77 -10.80
C SER A 24 15.55 -2.08 -9.30
N LEU A 25 14.46 -2.72 -8.86
CA LEU A 25 14.29 -3.19 -7.48
C LEU A 25 15.38 -4.19 -7.04
N VAL A 26 15.97 -4.96 -7.97
CA VAL A 26 17.07 -5.89 -7.66
C VAL A 26 18.22 -5.13 -6.98
N LYS A 27 18.66 -4.04 -7.60
CA LYS A 27 19.75 -3.20 -7.08
C LYS A 27 19.39 -2.58 -5.72
N LEU A 28 18.17 -2.08 -5.56
CA LEU A 28 17.73 -1.51 -4.29
C LEU A 28 17.68 -2.56 -3.17
N LEU A 29 17.25 -3.78 -3.47
CA LEU A 29 17.24 -4.86 -2.48
C LEU A 29 18.64 -5.33 -2.09
N GLU A 30 19.58 -5.33 -3.03
CA GLU A 30 20.99 -5.57 -2.74
C GLU A 30 21.56 -4.49 -1.80
N GLU A 31 21.34 -3.21 -2.13
CA GLU A 31 21.85 -2.08 -1.35
C GLU A 31 21.25 -1.97 0.06
N HIS A 32 19.95 -2.24 0.21
CA HIS A 32 19.24 -2.03 1.48
C HIS A 32 19.13 -3.28 2.36
N PHE A 33 19.14 -4.48 1.76
CA PHE A 33 18.86 -5.72 2.46
C PHE A 33 19.89 -6.83 2.22
N GLU A 34 20.93 -6.56 1.41
CA GLU A 34 21.97 -7.53 1.03
C GLU A 34 21.36 -8.75 0.32
N ILE A 35 20.37 -8.52 -0.54
CA ILE A 35 19.71 -9.55 -1.33
C ILE A 35 20.24 -9.48 -2.76
N SER A 36 21.36 -10.14 -3.04
CA SER A 36 22.01 -10.19 -4.36
C SER A 36 21.71 -11.48 -5.14
N ASP A 37 21.17 -12.51 -4.49
CA ASP A 37 20.83 -13.78 -5.13
C ASP A 37 19.61 -14.50 -4.50
N GLN A 38 19.24 -15.63 -5.10
CA GLN A 38 18.11 -16.46 -4.67
C GLN A 38 18.29 -16.99 -3.24
N SER A 39 19.52 -17.37 -2.86
CA SER A 39 19.81 -17.94 -1.54
C SER A 39 19.67 -16.88 -0.45
N ASN A 40 20.20 -15.68 -0.66
CA ASN A 40 20.06 -14.55 0.25
C ASN A 40 18.59 -14.15 0.42
N LEU A 41 17.84 -14.10 -0.68
CA LEU A 41 16.40 -13.82 -0.63
C LEU A 41 15.66 -14.82 0.27
N ILE A 42 15.87 -16.13 0.05
CA ILE A 42 15.24 -17.19 0.83
C ILE A 42 15.62 -17.06 2.31
N ILE A 43 16.92 -16.94 2.60
CA ILE A 43 17.41 -16.83 3.99
C ILE A 43 16.77 -15.63 4.68
N LYS A 44 16.79 -14.44 4.08
CA LYS A 44 16.28 -13.21 4.71
C LYS A 44 14.75 -13.28 4.95
N VAL A 45 13.99 -13.87 4.01
CA VAL A 45 12.54 -14.04 4.17
C VAL A 45 12.19 -15.06 5.25
N TYR A 46 12.83 -16.24 5.26
CA TYR A 46 12.48 -17.32 6.20
C TYR A 46 13.08 -17.16 7.60
N SER A 47 14.20 -16.45 7.74
CA SER A 47 14.79 -16.17 9.06
C SER A 47 14.06 -15.08 9.85
N ASN A 48 12.95 -14.54 9.34
CA ASN A 48 12.25 -13.35 9.86
C ASN A 48 13.16 -12.11 10.01
N ASN A 49 14.32 -12.10 9.33
CA ASN A 49 15.23 -10.97 9.32
C ASN A 49 14.82 -9.87 8.33
N LEU A 50 13.78 -10.11 7.51
CA LEU A 50 13.20 -9.14 6.60
C LEU A 50 11.73 -8.93 6.91
N ILE A 51 11.39 -7.70 7.29
CA ILE A 51 10.00 -7.27 7.41
C ILE A 51 9.50 -6.92 6.01
N LEU A 52 8.56 -7.71 5.49
CA LEU A 52 8.13 -7.60 4.09
C LEU A 52 7.59 -6.20 3.74
N GLN A 53 6.89 -5.53 4.66
CA GLN A 53 6.39 -4.16 4.39
C GLN A 53 7.51 -3.13 4.18
N ASP A 54 8.73 -3.36 4.67
CA ASP A 54 9.86 -2.44 4.54
C ASP A 54 10.43 -2.43 3.11
N VAL A 55 10.03 -3.39 2.28
CA VAL A 55 10.34 -3.41 0.84
C VAL A 55 9.41 -2.48 0.05
N ALA A 56 8.22 -2.15 0.57
CA ALA A 56 7.26 -1.34 -0.17
C ALA A 56 7.79 0.06 -0.57
N PRO A 57 8.54 0.81 0.27
CA PRO A 57 9.18 2.05 -0.14
C PRO A 57 10.13 1.89 -1.33
N LEU A 58 10.86 0.77 -1.42
CA LEU A 58 11.76 0.50 -2.56
C LEU A 58 10.99 0.22 -3.84
N VAL A 59 9.88 -0.51 -3.77
CA VAL A 59 8.97 -0.71 -4.92
C VAL A 59 8.41 0.64 -5.40
N ILE A 60 8.00 1.50 -4.46
CA ILE A 60 7.48 2.84 -4.78
C ILE A 60 8.56 3.70 -5.44
N LYS A 61 9.79 3.68 -4.91
CA LYS A 61 10.93 4.40 -5.48
C LYS A 61 11.28 3.90 -6.89
N SER A 62 11.39 2.58 -7.10
CA SER A 62 11.63 2.01 -8.42
C SER A 62 10.57 2.42 -9.44
N ALA A 63 9.29 2.43 -9.04
CA ALA A 63 8.21 2.87 -9.92
C ALA A 63 8.31 4.37 -10.27
N GLU A 64 8.63 5.22 -9.28
CA GLU A 64 8.86 6.66 -9.48
C GLU A 64 10.03 6.93 -10.44
N GLU A 65 11.07 6.09 -10.39
CA GLU A 65 12.23 6.14 -11.29
C GLU A 65 11.96 5.51 -12.68
N GLY A 66 10.72 5.10 -12.97
CA GLY A 66 10.29 4.61 -14.28
C GLY A 66 10.32 3.10 -14.48
N ASP A 67 10.49 2.30 -13.43
CA ASP A 67 10.38 0.85 -13.52
C ASP A 67 8.92 0.44 -13.77
N GLY A 68 8.64 -0.03 -14.99
CA GLY A 68 7.30 -0.44 -15.41
C GLY A 68 6.76 -1.69 -14.68
N LEU A 69 7.62 -2.57 -14.17
CA LEU A 69 7.19 -3.75 -13.41
C LEU A 69 6.74 -3.35 -12.01
N CYS A 70 7.49 -2.47 -11.34
CA CYS A 70 7.10 -1.89 -10.06
C CYS A 70 5.84 -1.02 -10.21
N THR A 71 5.75 -0.22 -11.27
CA THR A 71 4.56 0.57 -11.60
C THR A 71 3.32 -0.31 -11.74
N ASN A 72 3.43 -1.47 -12.40
CA ASN A 72 2.33 -2.43 -12.53
C ASN A 72 1.90 -3.01 -11.17
N ILE A 73 2.83 -3.30 -10.26
CA ILE A 73 2.48 -3.73 -8.90
C ILE A 73 1.62 -2.66 -8.22
N LEU A 74 2.07 -1.40 -8.25
CA LEU A 74 1.33 -0.28 -7.66
C LEU A 74 -0.03 -0.04 -8.34
N ASP A 75 -0.10 -0.20 -9.66
CA ASP A 75 -1.34 -0.08 -10.42
C ASP A 75 -2.36 -1.13 -9.97
N GLN A 76 -1.94 -2.39 -9.84
CA GLN A 76 -2.79 -3.48 -9.37
C GLN A 76 -3.29 -3.27 -7.94
N GLU A 77 -2.39 -2.87 -7.02
CA GLU A 77 -2.77 -2.65 -5.63
C GLU A 77 -3.67 -1.42 -5.46
N SER A 78 -3.47 -0.37 -6.25
CA SER A 78 -4.39 0.78 -6.26
C SER A 78 -5.76 0.40 -6.84
N ASN A 79 -5.82 -0.44 -7.90
CA ASN A 79 -7.09 -0.95 -8.42
C ASN A 79 -7.84 -1.80 -7.38
N ALA A 80 -7.13 -2.63 -6.60
CA ALA A 80 -7.73 -3.38 -5.50
C ALA A 80 -8.37 -2.45 -4.45
N LEU A 81 -7.71 -1.34 -4.10
CA LEU A 81 -8.28 -0.33 -3.20
C LEU A 81 -9.51 0.36 -3.80
N LEU A 82 -9.51 0.66 -5.11
CA LEU A 82 -10.70 1.21 -5.77
C LEU A 82 -11.89 0.26 -5.65
N LEU A 83 -11.69 -1.05 -5.79
CA LEU A 83 -12.78 -2.03 -5.65
C LEU A 83 -13.42 -1.96 -4.25
N HIS A 84 -12.63 -1.83 -3.19
CA HIS A 84 -13.16 -1.64 -1.83
C HIS A 84 -13.97 -0.35 -1.70
N ILE A 85 -13.48 0.75 -2.28
CA ILE A 85 -14.18 2.04 -2.24
C ILE A 85 -15.50 1.96 -3.02
N ALA A 86 -15.51 1.36 -4.21
CA ALA A 86 -16.71 1.16 -5.02
C ALA A 86 -17.76 0.32 -4.29
N ALA A 87 -17.32 -0.79 -3.66
CA ALA A 87 -18.20 -1.65 -2.88
C ALA A 87 -18.88 -0.86 -1.76
N MET A 88 -18.11 -0.08 -0.99
CA MET A 88 -18.66 0.73 0.10
C MET A 88 -19.60 1.84 -0.38
N LYS A 89 -19.29 2.48 -1.50
CA LYS A 89 -20.19 3.48 -2.10
C LYS A 89 -21.57 2.88 -2.41
N ASN A 90 -21.60 1.68 -2.97
CA ASN A 90 -22.85 0.97 -3.28
C ASN A 90 -23.63 0.59 -2.00
N HIS A 91 -22.94 0.28 -0.91
CA HIS A 91 -23.59 -0.05 0.37
C HIS A 91 -24.18 1.16 1.09
N LEU A 92 -23.51 2.32 1.05
CA LEU A 92 -23.93 3.51 1.81
C LEU A 92 -25.15 4.23 1.21
N LYS A 93 -25.49 3.99 -0.07
CA LYS A 93 -26.64 4.61 -0.79
C LYS A 93 -26.73 6.14 -0.60
N ASN A 94 -25.60 6.81 -0.45
CA ASN A 94 -25.51 8.24 -0.21
C ASN A 94 -24.86 8.92 -1.41
N ASP A 95 -25.33 10.11 -1.77
CA ASP A 95 -24.85 10.85 -2.96
C ASP A 95 -23.41 11.35 -2.79
N GLU A 96 -23.04 11.74 -1.56
CA GLU A 96 -21.68 12.11 -1.19
C GLU A 96 -21.08 11.12 -0.19
N MET A 97 -19.94 10.51 -0.58
CA MET A 97 -19.15 9.66 0.29
C MET A 97 -17.85 10.39 0.65
N LYS A 98 -17.65 10.65 1.95
CA LYS A 98 -16.38 11.13 2.49
C LYS A 98 -15.42 9.94 2.65
N LEU A 99 -14.19 10.10 2.18
CA LEU A 99 -13.14 9.09 2.27
C LEU A 99 -11.95 9.65 3.05
N VAL A 100 -11.55 8.95 4.10
CA VAL A 100 -10.36 9.27 4.90
C VAL A 100 -9.38 8.11 4.75
N PHE A 101 -8.11 8.43 4.50
CA PHE A 101 -7.05 7.41 4.46
C PHE A 101 -6.42 7.22 5.84
N ILE A 102 -6.04 5.98 6.12
CA ILE A 102 -5.25 5.60 7.28
C ILE A 102 -4.03 4.79 6.83
N GLY A 103 -2.93 4.90 7.59
CA GLY A 103 -1.69 4.16 7.35
C GLY A 103 -0.67 4.89 6.46
N GLY A 104 0.61 4.81 6.87
CA GLY A 104 1.71 5.59 6.30
C GLY A 104 1.96 5.39 4.80
N THR A 105 1.63 4.21 4.24
CA THR A 105 1.81 3.96 2.79
C THR A 105 0.99 4.93 1.93
N ILE A 106 -0.19 5.34 2.39
CA ILE A 106 -1.13 6.18 1.63
C ILE A 106 -1.14 7.61 2.16
N THR A 107 -1.03 7.81 3.47
CA THR A 107 -1.11 9.15 4.07
C THR A 107 0.13 9.99 3.80
N SER A 108 1.29 9.37 3.58
CA SER A 108 2.50 10.08 3.16
C SER A 108 2.44 10.43 1.67
N GLU A 109 2.89 11.64 1.32
CA GLU A 109 3.12 12.05 -0.07
C GLU A 109 4.19 11.14 -0.71
N ASN A 110 3.81 10.36 -1.72
CA ASN A 110 4.71 9.51 -2.51
C ASN A 110 4.05 9.17 -3.85
N PHE A 111 4.78 8.49 -4.74
CA PHE A 111 4.29 8.11 -6.06
C PHE A 111 3.00 7.26 -6.02
N TYR A 112 2.91 6.29 -5.10
CA TYR A 112 1.72 5.44 -4.95
C TYR A 112 0.50 6.20 -4.42
N SER A 113 0.68 7.08 -3.44
CA SER A 113 -0.44 7.87 -2.89
C SER A 113 -0.98 8.87 -3.90
N LYS A 114 -0.11 9.48 -4.73
CA LYS A 114 -0.53 10.32 -5.87
C LYS A 114 -1.32 9.52 -6.89
N MET A 115 -0.80 8.37 -7.35
CA MET A 115 -1.49 7.47 -8.28
C MET A 115 -2.88 7.07 -7.78
N LEU A 116 -3.01 6.66 -6.51
CA LEU A 116 -4.30 6.26 -5.94
C LEU A 116 -5.29 7.43 -5.91
N LYS A 117 -4.85 8.62 -5.46
CA LYS A 117 -5.70 9.82 -5.39
C LYS A 117 -6.19 10.26 -6.78
N GLU A 118 -5.31 10.23 -7.78
CA GLU A 118 -5.64 10.54 -9.18
C GLU A 118 -6.68 9.57 -9.73
N LYS A 119 -6.48 8.26 -9.50
CA LYS A 119 -7.45 7.25 -9.89
C LYS A 119 -8.82 7.45 -9.24
N ILE A 120 -8.87 7.75 -7.94
CA ILE A 120 -10.13 8.02 -7.25
C ILE A 120 -10.82 9.24 -7.88
N LYS A 121 -10.08 10.32 -8.13
CA LYS A 121 -10.63 11.52 -8.79
C LYS A 121 -11.17 11.23 -10.19
N MET A 122 -10.49 10.38 -10.96
CA MET A 122 -10.87 10.01 -12.31
C MET A 122 -12.09 9.08 -12.36
N PHE A 123 -12.10 8.02 -11.56
CA PHE A 123 -13.12 6.97 -11.64
C PHE A 123 -14.30 7.19 -10.68
N MET A 124 -14.13 8.02 -9.65
CA MET A 124 -15.12 8.23 -8.59
C MET A 124 -15.21 9.71 -8.17
N PRO A 125 -15.54 10.63 -9.11
CA PRO A 125 -15.48 12.07 -8.87
C PRO A 125 -16.36 12.58 -7.72
N ASN A 126 -17.41 11.84 -7.34
CA ASN A 126 -18.30 12.19 -6.23
C ASN A 126 -17.76 11.77 -4.85
N ILE A 127 -16.57 11.16 -4.78
CA ILE A 127 -15.92 10.80 -3.51
C ILE A 127 -15.04 11.95 -3.05
N LYS A 128 -15.32 12.45 -1.85
CA LYS A 128 -14.56 13.54 -1.25
C LYS A 128 -13.48 12.98 -0.33
N ILE A 129 -12.25 12.99 -0.83
CA ILE A 129 -11.06 12.68 -0.01
C ILE A 129 -10.86 13.83 0.98
N GLN A 130 -10.77 13.53 2.26
CA GLN A 130 -10.50 14.51 3.32
C GLN A 130 -9.61 13.92 4.42
N ASN A 131 -9.07 14.79 5.27
CA ASN A 131 -8.36 14.37 6.47
C ASN A 131 -9.35 14.01 7.58
N ALA A 132 -8.89 13.22 8.55
CA ALA A 132 -9.64 12.99 9.77
C ALA A 132 -9.73 14.30 10.57
N ASP A 133 -10.90 14.59 11.15
CA ASP A 133 -11.09 15.76 12.01
C ASP A 133 -10.31 15.63 13.33
N TYR A 134 -10.14 14.39 13.79
CA TYR A 134 -9.39 14.04 15.00
C TYR A 134 -8.55 12.77 14.80
N PRO A 135 -7.47 12.60 15.58
CA PRO A 135 -6.74 11.35 15.65
C PRO A 135 -7.61 10.16 16.08
N PRO A 136 -7.28 8.92 15.67
CA PRO A 136 -8.06 7.72 16.02
C PRO A 136 -8.25 7.50 17.53
N GLU A 137 -7.28 7.88 18.36
CA GLU A 137 -7.35 7.78 19.81
C GLU A 137 -8.47 8.62 20.43
N ILE A 138 -8.80 9.77 19.85
CA ILE A 138 -9.95 10.59 20.28
C ILE A 138 -11.25 9.86 19.95
N GLY A 139 -11.34 9.22 18.78
CA GLY A 139 -12.47 8.37 18.41
C GLY A 139 -12.70 7.24 19.40
N ALA A 140 -11.62 6.57 19.84
CA ALA A 140 -11.69 5.52 20.85
C ALA A 140 -12.24 6.02 22.19
N VAL A 141 -11.80 7.19 22.67
CA VAL A 141 -12.31 7.80 23.90
C VAL A 141 -13.81 8.14 23.78
N ILE A 142 -14.25 8.71 22.65
CA ILE A 142 -15.66 9.02 22.40
C ILE A 142 -16.50 7.73 22.40
N MET A 143 -16.01 6.65 21.78
CA MET A 143 -16.68 5.36 21.76
C MET A 143 -16.79 4.75 23.16
N ALA A 144 -15.72 4.81 23.96
CA ALA A 144 -15.71 4.31 25.34
C ALA A 144 -16.70 5.07 26.24
N LYS A 145 -16.74 6.40 26.13
CA LYS A 145 -17.70 7.23 26.87
C LYS A 145 -19.15 6.87 26.52
N LYS A 146 -19.48 6.79 25.23
CA LYS A 146 -20.82 6.37 24.77
C LYS A 146 -21.18 4.96 25.22
N PHE A 147 -20.19 4.06 25.29
CA PHE A 147 -20.41 2.72 25.79
C PHE A 147 -20.83 2.75 27.26
N VAL A 148 -20.14 3.49 28.13
CA VAL A 148 -20.50 3.60 29.56
C VAL A 148 -21.87 4.24 29.75
N GLU A 149 -22.17 5.33 29.04
CA GLU A 149 -23.45 6.05 29.14
C GLU A 149 -24.68 5.22 28.72
N ASN A 150 -24.51 4.17 27.90
CA ASN A 150 -25.61 3.29 27.48
C ASN A 150 -25.94 2.20 28.52
N TYR A 151 -25.15 2.04 29.58
CA TYR A 151 -25.36 1.05 30.65
C TYR A 151 -25.69 1.69 32.02
N GLU A 152 -25.81 3.02 32.07
CA GLU A 152 -26.41 3.77 33.19
C GLU A 152 -27.88 4.09 32.87
#